data_AF-A0A9N8VYP4-F1
#
_entry.id   AF-A0A9N8VYP4-F1
#
_cell.length_a   1.000
_cell.length_b   1.000
_cell.length_c   1.000
_cell.angle_alpha   90.00
_cell.angle_beta   90.00
_cell.angle_gamma   90.00
#
_symmetry.space_group_name_H-M   'P 1'
#
loop_
_entity.id
_entity.type
_entity.pdbx_description
1 polymer ?
#
loop_
_entity_poly.entity_id
_entity_poly.type
_entity_poly.pdbx_seq_one_letter_code
_entity_poly.pdbx_strand_id
1 'polypeptide(L)'
;MSSLVTRRSNAMRAPWPYKIQTDEDTGKRQTRLIDHLATSLKKTVPGSHTYTLYILSTKLTSAAPLISPKPSANVESTLLSRKLLIFVAERISEKETLVVGAEIHEYHDLANETLTIYVSKVDTTGYRSDSITPTRNLLSAYMSFYSESEERSNKNLSPRRRVVRFHVFARSQPQYLFHLSSKNPTKRVLECSKLVRWWKSILQQNFVSADAQAKNARGWFFIPGVTNERSARMLINDMVSDETEKLENQFWKYGYPYFDTQKAIDVIPRFEDDAKSRWLRSAEDSLTVKEFWYLVSHGGEFAGSQFAGFFWVEVKSNDSRQTLEQGHSEDSIEEIGGLVIDALTYDSALRVLLDQNFESEDAAIKSTLFWKRYFTNLHDGTVSTGSTLSVLVDNPMIKREIQRQQTNIIPINNLQMSIKRKAPSDVKTSIPPPLIKKSKDG
;
A
#
# COMPACT_ATOMS: atom_id res chain seq x y z
N MET A 1 -31.26 -61.86 20.89
CA MET A 1 -29.85 -61.39 20.91
C MET A 1 -29.15 -61.88 19.66
N SER A 2 -28.60 -60.94 18.89
CA SER A 2 -27.47 -61.04 17.94
C SER A 2 -27.80 -60.42 16.59
N SER A 3 -27.38 -59.17 16.46
CA SER A 3 -27.44 -58.31 15.27
C SER A 3 -26.29 -58.61 14.32
N LEU A 4 -26.61 -58.75 13.04
CA LEU A 4 -25.66 -58.79 11.92
C LEU A 4 -25.01 -57.41 11.74
N VAL A 5 -23.68 -57.35 11.89
CA VAL A 5 -22.86 -56.16 11.60
C VAL A 5 -22.12 -56.38 10.27
N THR A 6 -22.39 -55.47 9.34
CA THR A 6 -21.78 -55.37 8.01
C THR A 6 -20.31 -54.95 8.11
N ARG A 7 -19.40 -55.74 7.53
CA ARG A 7 -17.98 -55.39 7.36
C ARG A 7 -17.83 -54.24 6.36
N ARG A 8 -17.24 -53.11 6.79
CA ARG A 8 -16.69 -52.09 5.90
C ARG A 8 -15.18 -52.30 5.73
N SER A 9 -14.75 -52.26 4.46
CA SER A 9 -13.37 -52.30 3.99
C SER A 9 -12.61 -51.01 4.35
N ASN A 10 -11.50 -51.14 5.07
CA ASN A 10 -10.52 -50.07 5.26
C ASN A 10 -9.53 -50.07 4.08
N ALA A 11 -9.63 -49.05 3.22
CA ALA A 11 -8.58 -48.71 2.27
C ALA A 11 -7.53 -47.84 2.98
N MET A 12 -6.28 -48.30 2.96
CA MET A 12 -5.10 -47.63 3.52
C MET A 12 -4.86 -46.28 2.83
N ARG A 13 -4.86 -45.19 3.60
CA ARG A 13 -4.28 -43.90 3.18
C ARG A 13 -2.83 -43.84 3.64
N ALA A 14 -1.92 -43.58 2.70
CA ALA A 14 -0.51 -43.29 2.97
C ALA A 14 -0.37 -41.95 3.74
N PRO A 15 0.65 -41.81 4.61
CA PRO A 15 0.82 -40.62 5.44
C PRO A 15 1.48 -39.46 4.66
N TRP A 16 0.89 -38.28 4.77
CA TRP A 16 1.42 -37.00 4.28
C TRP A 16 2.52 -36.47 5.24
N PRO A 17 3.64 -35.90 4.77
CA PRO A 17 4.64 -35.30 5.63
C PRO A 17 4.41 -33.78 5.73
N TYR A 18 3.48 -33.35 6.58
CA TYR A 18 3.47 -31.97 7.06
C TYR A 18 3.10 -32.00 8.54
N LYS A 19 4.10 -31.77 9.40
CA LYS A 19 3.87 -31.47 10.82
C LYS A 19 3.11 -30.13 10.86
N ILE A 20 1.83 -30.18 11.18
CA ILE A 20 1.10 -29.02 11.70
C ILE A 20 1.65 -28.82 13.11
N GLN A 21 2.49 -27.80 13.27
CA GLN A 21 3.00 -27.40 14.57
C GLN A 21 1.90 -26.60 15.27
N THR A 22 1.14 -27.26 16.13
CA THR A 22 0.27 -26.60 17.11
C THR A 22 1.12 -26.25 18.32
N ASP A 23 1.76 -25.07 18.30
CA ASP A 23 2.44 -24.55 19.49
C ASP A 23 1.39 -23.87 20.39
N GLU A 24 0.90 -24.60 21.38
CA GLU A 24 0.57 -24.00 22.68
C GLU A 24 1.91 -23.78 23.41
N ASP A 25 2.51 -22.61 23.20
CA ASP A 25 3.69 -22.17 23.96
C ASP A 25 3.37 -20.86 24.68
N THR A 26 3.29 -20.94 26.01
CA THR A 26 2.95 -19.85 26.94
C THR A 26 4.17 -18.96 27.27
N GLY A 27 4.95 -18.59 26.25
CA GLY A 27 6.00 -17.57 26.31
C GLY A 27 5.66 -16.40 25.40
N LYS A 28 5.77 -15.14 25.88
CA LYS A 28 5.52 -13.94 25.07
C LYS A 28 6.59 -13.79 23.97
N ARG A 29 6.44 -14.53 22.87
CA ARG A 29 7.28 -14.44 21.67
C ARG A 29 7.03 -13.09 20.98
N GLN A 30 8.10 -12.40 20.59
CA GLN A 30 8.03 -11.17 19.79
C GLN A 30 7.28 -11.45 18.48
N THR A 31 6.36 -10.57 18.10
CA THR A 31 5.59 -10.76 16.85
C THR A 31 6.45 -10.32 15.67
N ARG A 32 6.81 -11.26 14.78
CA ARG A 32 7.58 -10.95 13.56
C ARG A 32 6.70 -10.26 12.52
N LEU A 33 7.28 -9.43 11.65
CA LEU A 33 6.53 -8.76 10.58
C LEU A 33 5.76 -9.77 9.73
N ILE A 34 6.40 -10.87 9.29
CA ILE A 34 5.73 -11.89 8.46
C ILE A 34 4.49 -12.50 9.14
N ASP A 35 4.52 -12.71 10.45
CA ASP A 35 3.41 -13.29 11.22
C ASP A 35 2.26 -12.27 11.35
N HIS A 36 2.60 -11.00 11.56
CA HIS A 36 1.63 -9.90 11.59
C HIS A 36 0.94 -9.72 10.23
N LEU A 37 1.71 -9.73 9.14
CA LEU A 37 1.17 -9.65 7.78
C LEU A 37 0.22 -10.81 7.51
N ALA A 38 0.61 -12.05 7.80
CA ALA A 38 -0.26 -13.21 7.61
C ALA A 38 -1.55 -13.13 8.45
N THR A 39 -1.44 -12.71 9.71
CA THR A 39 -2.59 -12.53 10.60
C THR A 39 -3.54 -11.45 10.10
N SER A 40 -3.01 -10.33 9.61
CA SER A 40 -3.82 -9.24 9.07
C SER A 40 -4.49 -9.62 7.76
N LEU A 41 -3.80 -10.33 6.86
CA LEU A 41 -4.38 -10.81 5.60
C LEU A 41 -5.56 -11.76 5.87
N LYS A 42 -5.42 -12.70 6.82
CA LYS A 42 -6.53 -13.58 7.26
C LYS A 42 -7.77 -12.79 7.69
N LYS A 43 -7.58 -11.70 8.43
CA LYS A 43 -8.67 -10.90 9.00
C LYS A 43 -9.32 -9.95 7.99
N THR A 44 -8.56 -9.48 7.01
CA THR A 44 -8.96 -8.32 6.20
C THR A 44 -9.19 -8.63 4.73
N VAL A 45 -8.58 -9.68 4.17
CA VAL A 45 -8.82 -10.08 2.79
C VAL A 45 -10.10 -10.93 2.75
N PRO A 46 -11.14 -10.53 2.00
CA PRO A 46 -12.36 -11.31 1.85
C PRO A 46 -12.14 -12.50 0.90
N GLY A 47 -12.90 -13.58 1.09
CA GLY A 47 -12.85 -14.78 0.26
C GLY A 47 -12.03 -15.91 0.86
N SER A 48 -11.84 -16.98 0.07
CA SER A 48 -11.07 -18.15 0.44
C SER A 48 -9.83 -18.23 -0.44
N HIS A 49 -8.65 -18.05 0.15
CA HIS A 49 -7.39 -17.93 -0.57
C HIS A 49 -6.27 -18.66 0.17
N THR A 50 -5.36 -19.29 -0.57
CA THR A 50 -4.11 -19.78 -0.01
C THR A 50 -2.99 -18.87 -0.47
N TYR A 51 -2.47 -18.05 0.45
CA TYR A 51 -1.33 -17.18 0.17
C TYR A 51 -0.04 -17.78 0.70
N THR A 52 1.06 -17.46 0.04
CA THR A 52 2.41 -17.68 0.53
C THR A 52 3.16 -16.36 0.53
N LEU A 53 3.68 -15.97 1.68
CA LEU A 53 4.48 -14.77 1.88
C LEU A 53 5.96 -15.09 1.72
N TYR A 54 6.64 -14.28 0.92
CA TYR A 54 8.09 -14.25 0.81
C TYR A 54 8.57 -12.88 1.26
N ILE A 55 9.51 -12.83 2.21
CA ILE A 55 10.16 -11.59 2.61
C ILE A 55 11.67 -11.76 2.48
N LEU A 56 12.28 -10.88 1.71
CA LEU A 56 13.72 -10.73 1.59
C LEU A 56 14.09 -9.36 2.17
N SER A 57 15.08 -9.31 3.04
CA SER A 57 15.55 -8.07 3.63
C SER A 57 17.06 -7.99 3.64
N THR A 58 17.62 -6.79 3.53
CA THR A 58 19.05 -6.59 3.80
C THR A 58 19.31 -6.56 5.30
N LYS A 59 20.54 -6.86 5.71
CA LYS A 59 21.02 -6.44 7.04
C LYS A 59 20.89 -4.92 7.17
N LEU A 60 20.71 -4.44 8.39
CA LEU A 60 20.83 -3.01 8.68
C LEU A 60 22.29 -2.60 8.55
N THR A 61 22.53 -1.57 7.74
CA THR A 61 23.86 -1.04 7.48
C THR A 61 23.84 0.47 7.61
N SER A 62 24.98 1.07 7.97
CA SER A 62 25.13 2.53 7.97
C SER A 62 24.77 3.11 6.59
N ALA A 63 24.06 4.24 6.60
CA ALA A 63 23.59 4.93 5.43
C ALA A 63 23.97 6.41 5.46
N ALA A 64 24.13 6.98 4.27
CA ALA A 64 24.29 8.42 4.13
C ALA A 64 23.03 9.15 4.63
N PRO A 65 23.16 10.33 5.26
CA PRO A 65 22.02 11.11 5.71
C PRO A 65 20.98 11.34 4.60
N LEU A 66 19.69 11.23 4.94
CA LEU A 66 18.60 11.51 3.99
C LEU A 66 18.55 12.98 3.56
N ILE A 67 19.03 13.90 4.40
CA ILE A 67 19.10 15.34 4.15
C ILE A 67 20.55 15.80 4.24
N SER A 68 20.89 16.93 3.61
CA SER A 68 22.24 17.47 3.73
C SER A 68 22.55 17.77 5.21
N PRO A 69 23.68 17.28 5.75
CA PRO A 69 24.05 17.57 7.12
C PRO A 69 24.35 19.07 7.25
N LYS A 70 23.90 19.67 8.36
CA LYS A 70 24.26 21.06 8.66
C LYS A 70 25.78 21.15 8.85
N PRO A 71 26.46 22.20 8.34
CA PRO A 71 27.93 22.33 8.39
C PRO A 71 28.55 22.25 9.79
N SER A 72 27.75 22.44 10.85
CA SER A 72 28.20 22.48 12.24
C SER A 72 28.10 21.13 12.99
N ALA A 73 27.68 20.05 12.33
CA ALA A 73 27.49 18.74 12.97
C ALA A 73 28.49 17.71 12.42
N ASN A 74 29.70 17.67 12.99
CA ASN A 74 30.62 16.52 12.89
C ASN A 74 30.06 15.36 13.71
N VAL A 75 28.97 14.76 13.25
CA VAL A 75 28.39 13.57 13.86
C VAL A 75 28.43 12.47 12.80
N GLU A 76 29.12 11.37 13.09
CA GLU A 76 29.03 10.16 12.29
C GLU A 76 27.54 9.80 12.13
N SER A 77 27.12 9.52 10.91
CA SER A 77 25.71 9.22 10.61
C SER A 77 25.25 8.01 11.41
N THR A 78 24.39 8.22 12.41
CA THR A 78 23.69 7.16 13.16
C THR A 78 22.49 6.61 12.40
N LEU A 79 22.38 6.94 11.10
CA LEU A 79 21.35 6.45 10.22
C LEU A 79 21.71 5.05 9.73
N LEU A 80 20.88 4.07 10.06
CA LEU A 80 20.94 2.73 9.50
C LEU A 80 19.85 2.58 8.43
N SER A 81 20.12 1.84 7.36
CA SER A 81 19.13 1.54 6.33
C SER A 81 18.96 0.05 6.10
N ARG A 82 17.74 -0.34 5.73
CA ARG A 82 17.37 -1.69 5.32
C ARG A 82 16.42 -1.63 4.14
N LYS A 83 16.61 -2.52 3.16
CA LYS A 83 15.66 -2.71 2.05
C LYS A 83 14.88 -4.00 2.26
N LEU A 84 13.60 -3.99 1.89
CA LEU A 84 12.71 -5.15 1.95
C LEU A 84 12.07 -5.39 0.58
N LEU A 85 11.99 -6.65 0.18
CA LEU A 85 11.09 -7.13 -0.88
C LEU A 85 10.08 -8.06 -0.24
N ILE A 86 8.80 -7.72 -0.38
CA ILE A 86 7.68 -8.49 0.13
C ILE A 86 6.86 -8.97 -1.05
N PHE A 87 6.69 -10.29 -1.17
CA PHE A 87 5.82 -10.89 -2.17
C PHE A 87 4.69 -11.68 -1.54
N VAL A 88 3.53 -11.61 -2.19
CA VAL A 88 2.40 -12.50 -1.95
C VAL A 88 2.23 -13.35 -3.20
N ALA A 89 2.35 -14.66 -3.05
CA ALA A 89 1.91 -15.62 -4.05
C ALA A 89 0.56 -16.21 -3.66
N GLU A 90 -0.25 -16.57 -4.65
CA GLU A 90 -1.53 -17.25 -4.47
C GLU A 90 -1.53 -18.56 -5.26
N ARG A 91 -2.19 -19.59 -4.73
CA ARG A 91 -2.43 -20.83 -5.47
C ARG A 91 -3.58 -20.63 -6.47
N ILE A 92 -3.23 -20.47 -7.74
CA ILE A 92 -4.12 -20.31 -8.89
C ILE A 92 -4.00 -21.58 -9.75
N SER A 93 -5.12 -22.23 -10.07
CA SER A 93 -5.11 -23.46 -10.90
C SER A 93 -4.16 -24.54 -10.33
N GLU A 94 -4.20 -24.75 -9.00
CA GLU A 94 -3.31 -25.62 -8.21
C GLU A 94 -1.81 -25.25 -8.20
N LYS A 95 -1.42 -24.16 -8.89
CA LYS A 95 -0.03 -23.70 -8.96
C LYS A 95 0.15 -22.34 -8.32
N GLU A 96 1.31 -22.16 -7.71
CA GLU A 96 1.63 -20.92 -7.03
C GLU A 96 2.05 -19.85 -8.04
N THR A 97 1.45 -18.66 -7.93
CA THR A 97 1.73 -17.51 -8.80
C THR A 97 1.88 -16.25 -7.96
N LEU A 98 2.94 -15.47 -8.16
CA LEU A 98 3.12 -14.16 -7.55
C LEU A 98 1.98 -13.23 -7.99
N VAL A 99 1.30 -12.60 -7.03
CA VAL A 99 0.15 -11.72 -7.27
C VAL A 99 0.43 -10.28 -6.84
N VAL A 100 1.24 -10.07 -5.82
CA VAL A 100 1.63 -8.74 -5.28
C VAL A 100 3.11 -8.72 -4.98
N GLY A 101 3.75 -7.59 -5.27
CA GLY A 101 5.12 -7.28 -4.85
C GLY A 101 5.21 -5.87 -4.29
N ALA A 102 5.98 -5.70 -3.22
CA ALA A 102 6.29 -4.40 -2.64
C ALA A 102 7.78 -4.31 -2.30
N GLU A 103 8.41 -3.23 -2.74
CA GLU A 103 9.77 -2.83 -2.34
C GLU A 103 9.67 -1.65 -1.37
N ILE A 104 10.23 -1.81 -0.18
CA ILE A 104 10.16 -0.82 0.91
C ILE A 104 11.56 -0.59 1.47
N HIS A 105 11.92 0.68 1.68
CA HIS A 105 13.19 1.08 2.27
C HIS A 105 12.92 1.69 3.65
N GLU A 106 13.62 1.19 4.65
CA GLU A 106 13.54 1.64 6.03
C GLU A 106 14.84 2.35 6.42
N TYR A 107 14.71 3.50 7.07
CA TYR A 107 15.82 4.31 7.55
C TYR A 107 15.62 4.59 9.04
N HIS A 108 16.49 4.03 9.86
CA HIS A 108 16.48 4.13 11.31
C HIS A 108 17.47 5.20 11.75
N ASP A 109 16.96 6.37 12.12
CA ASP A 109 17.74 7.43 12.73
C ASP A 109 17.75 7.21 14.24
N LEU A 110 18.82 6.59 14.73
CA LEU A 110 18.94 6.23 16.14
C LEU A 110 19.11 7.48 17.03
N ALA A 111 19.74 8.54 16.51
CA ALA A 111 19.92 9.78 17.28
C ALA A 111 18.61 10.53 17.49
N ASN A 112 17.74 10.56 16.49
CA ASN A 112 16.44 11.24 16.56
C ASN A 112 15.28 10.31 16.93
N GLU A 113 15.56 9.05 17.31
CA GLU A 113 14.56 8.02 17.61
C GLU A 113 13.45 7.96 16.53
N THR A 114 13.85 8.08 15.26
CA THR A 114 12.94 8.23 14.12
C THR A 114 13.10 7.08 13.13
N LEU A 115 11.98 6.45 12.75
CA LEU A 115 11.93 5.49 11.65
C LEU A 115 11.28 6.15 10.43
N THR A 116 12.02 6.26 9.33
CA THR A 116 11.49 6.72 8.05
C THR A 116 11.32 5.53 7.11
N ILE A 117 10.10 5.31 6.66
CA ILE A 117 9.68 4.24 5.75
C ILE A 117 9.35 4.88 4.42
N TYR A 118 10.08 4.49 3.38
CA TYR A 118 9.81 4.87 1.99
C TYR A 118 9.25 3.68 1.23
N VAL A 119 8.01 3.78 0.76
CA VAL A 119 7.43 2.75 -0.11
C VAL A 119 7.88 3.04 -1.53
N SER A 120 8.91 2.30 -1.98
CA SER A 120 9.61 2.54 -3.25
C SER A 120 8.81 2.05 -4.45
N LYS A 121 8.37 0.78 -4.42
CA LYS A 121 7.62 0.16 -5.52
C LYS A 121 6.49 -0.70 -4.97
N VAL A 122 5.35 -0.67 -5.65
CA VAL A 122 4.24 -1.60 -5.42
C VAL A 122 3.70 -2.02 -6.78
N ASP A 123 3.58 -3.31 -7.00
CA ASP A 123 3.10 -3.85 -8.27
C ASP A 123 2.22 -5.08 -8.06
N THR A 124 1.45 -5.40 -9.10
CA THR A 124 0.63 -6.62 -9.18
C THR A 124 0.79 -7.28 -10.53
N THR A 125 0.59 -8.60 -10.61
CA THR A 125 0.68 -9.34 -11.88
C THR A 125 -0.65 -9.38 -12.63
N GLY A 126 -1.77 -9.22 -11.93
CA GLY A 126 -3.13 -9.24 -12.50
C GLY A 126 -3.78 -10.63 -12.59
N TYR A 127 -3.10 -11.72 -12.19
CA TYR A 127 -3.61 -13.09 -12.37
C TYR A 127 -4.69 -13.54 -11.38
N ARG A 128 -5.15 -12.68 -10.47
CA ARG A 128 -6.25 -13.06 -9.57
C ARG A 128 -7.58 -13.12 -10.34
N SER A 129 -8.33 -14.20 -10.11
CA SER A 129 -9.68 -14.41 -10.64
C SER A 129 -10.70 -13.41 -10.06
N ASP A 130 -10.49 -13.00 -8.81
CA ASP A 130 -11.33 -12.01 -8.14
C ASP A 130 -10.77 -10.60 -8.28
N SER A 131 -11.67 -9.62 -8.43
CA SER A 131 -11.31 -8.20 -8.55
C SER A 131 -10.63 -7.59 -7.30
N ILE A 132 -10.57 -8.34 -6.21
CA ILE A 132 -10.02 -7.89 -4.92
C ILE A 132 -8.60 -8.45 -4.80
N THR A 133 -7.57 -7.63 -4.99
CA THR A 133 -6.16 -8.00 -4.72
C THR A 133 -5.80 -7.75 -3.25
N PRO A 134 -4.88 -8.51 -2.61
CA PRO A 134 -4.54 -8.31 -1.21
C PRO A 134 -3.58 -7.11 -1.03
N THR A 135 -3.26 -6.37 -2.08
CA THR A 135 -2.28 -5.26 -2.09
C THR A 135 -2.58 -4.21 -1.04
N ARG A 136 -3.84 -3.74 -0.97
CA ARG A 136 -4.25 -2.75 0.03
C ARG A 136 -4.11 -3.32 1.45
N ASN A 137 -4.57 -4.55 1.64
CA ASN A 137 -4.51 -5.24 2.92
C ASN A 137 -3.07 -5.45 3.40
N LEU A 138 -2.17 -5.84 2.50
CA LEU A 138 -0.74 -6.03 2.76
C LEU A 138 -0.09 -4.72 3.23
N LEU A 139 -0.31 -3.63 2.50
CA LEU A 139 0.27 -2.33 2.84
C LEU A 139 -0.30 -1.78 4.15
N SER A 140 -1.61 -1.92 4.37
CA SER A 140 -2.24 -1.56 5.65
C SER A 140 -1.67 -2.37 6.81
N ALA A 141 -1.48 -3.68 6.63
CA ALA A 141 -0.88 -4.54 7.64
C ALA A 141 0.56 -4.13 7.97
N TYR A 142 1.35 -3.81 6.94
CA TYR A 142 2.71 -3.31 7.11
C TYR A 142 2.74 -1.97 7.86
N MET A 143 1.89 -1.01 7.48
CA MET A 143 1.78 0.27 8.18
C MET A 143 1.30 0.13 9.62
N SER A 144 0.35 -0.80 9.89
CA SER A 144 -0.16 -1.05 11.23
C SER A 144 0.90 -1.68 12.13
N PHE A 145 1.76 -2.55 11.58
CA PHE A 145 2.88 -3.14 12.31
C PHE A 145 3.77 -2.06 12.94
N TYR A 146 4.04 -0.97 12.22
CA TYR A 146 4.90 0.12 12.68
C TYR A 146 4.17 1.22 13.46
N SER A 147 2.84 1.27 13.40
CA SER A 147 2.05 2.36 14.03
C SER A 147 1.27 1.94 15.27
N GLU A 148 1.13 0.65 15.53
CA GLU A 148 0.54 0.13 16.77
C GLU A 148 1.50 0.26 17.95
N SER A 149 0.97 0.63 19.13
CA SER A 149 1.76 0.79 20.37
C SER A 149 2.59 -0.47 20.68
N GLU A 150 3.84 -0.25 21.09
CA GLU A 150 4.78 -1.29 21.53
C GLU A 150 4.20 -2.16 22.67
N GLU A 151 3.31 -1.59 23.50
CA GLU A 151 2.60 -2.31 24.58
C GLU A 151 1.63 -3.38 24.06
N ARG A 152 1.01 -3.16 22.90
CA ARG A 152 0.08 -4.13 22.27
C ARG A 152 0.81 -5.22 21.50
N SER A 153 2.06 -4.99 21.14
CA SER A 153 2.78 -5.79 20.15
C SER A 153 3.90 -6.67 20.73
N ASN A 154 4.06 -6.73 22.08
CA ASN A 154 5.12 -7.51 22.76
C ASN A 154 6.51 -7.21 22.17
N LYS A 155 6.76 -5.96 21.76
CA LYS A 155 8.00 -5.54 21.09
C LYS A 155 9.07 -5.05 22.08
N ASN A 156 9.21 -5.72 23.21
CA ASN A 156 10.07 -5.29 24.33
C ASN A 156 11.59 -5.21 24.02
N LEU A 157 12.00 -5.50 22.79
CA LEU A 157 13.39 -5.53 22.34
C LEU A 157 13.68 -4.54 21.19
N SER A 158 12.70 -3.77 20.71
CA SER A 158 12.92 -2.84 19.59
C SER A 158 13.62 -1.55 20.03
N PRO A 159 14.40 -0.88 19.16
CA PRO A 159 14.88 0.47 19.41
C PRO A 159 13.70 1.40 19.71
N ARG A 160 13.85 2.31 20.68
CA ARG A 160 12.81 3.28 21.00
C ARG A 160 12.54 4.15 19.78
N ARG A 161 11.27 4.19 19.33
CA ARG A 161 10.82 5.02 18.21
C ARG A 161 9.84 6.05 18.73
N ARG A 162 10.24 7.32 18.74
CA ARG A 162 9.33 8.44 19.03
C ARG A 162 8.51 8.83 17.82
N VAL A 163 9.08 8.69 16.63
CA VAL A 163 8.45 9.15 15.38
C VAL A 163 8.57 8.08 14.31
N VAL A 164 7.46 7.77 13.65
CA VAL A 164 7.43 6.94 12.45
C VAL A 164 6.93 7.80 11.29
N ARG A 165 7.70 7.87 10.21
CA ARG A 165 7.37 8.61 9.00
C ARG A 165 7.15 7.67 7.83
N PHE A 166 6.04 7.82 7.12
CA PHE A 166 5.79 7.12 5.85
C PHE A 166 5.89 8.12 4.71
N HIS A 167 6.65 7.75 3.68
CA HIS A 167 6.82 8.52 2.45
C HIS A 167 6.39 7.69 1.24
N VAL A 168 5.62 8.29 0.35
CA VAL A 168 5.20 7.65 -0.91
C VAL A 168 5.31 8.66 -2.06
N PHE A 169 5.90 8.22 -3.17
CA PHE A 169 5.83 8.91 -4.45
C PHE A 169 4.91 8.13 -5.41
N ALA A 170 3.69 8.63 -5.58
CA ALA A 170 2.63 8.01 -6.35
C ALA A 170 2.68 8.43 -7.82
N ARG A 171 3.46 7.70 -8.62
CA ARG A 171 3.50 7.83 -10.09
C ARG A 171 2.86 6.62 -10.75
N SER A 172 2.06 6.80 -11.81
CA SER A 172 1.56 5.66 -12.58
C SER A 172 2.63 5.18 -13.56
N GLN A 173 2.82 3.86 -13.61
CA GLN A 173 3.58 3.17 -14.65
C GLN A 173 2.88 1.84 -15.00
N PRO A 174 3.03 1.32 -16.22
CA PRO A 174 2.41 0.04 -16.61
C PRO A 174 2.84 -1.14 -15.73
N GLN A 175 4.08 -1.11 -15.24
CA GLN A 175 4.69 -2.13 -14.40
C GLN A 175 5.90 -1.54 -13.66
N TYR A 176 6.22 -2.12 -12.51
CA TYR A 176 7.36 -1.75 -11.67
C TYR A 176 8.26 -2.95 -11.36
N LEU A 177 7.68 -4.05 -10.87
CA LEU A 177 8.42 -5.24 -10.40
C LEU A 177 8.20 -6.44 -11.32
N PHE A 178 7.03 -6.55 -11.94
CA PHE A 178 6.67 -7.73 -12.73
C PHE A 178 6.80 -7.43 -14.22
N HIS A 179 7.93 -7.81 -14.82
CA HIS A 179 8.21 -7.53 -16.23
C HIS A 179 7.18 -8.21 -17.16
N LEU A 180 6.75 -7.46 -18.18
CA LEU A 180 5.67 -7.76 -19.13
C LEU A 180 4.28 -7.97 -18.53
N SER A 181 4.08 -7.80 -17.22
CA SER A 181 2.74 -7.90 -16.62
C SER A 181 1.74 -6.89 -17.16
N SER A 182 2.20 -5.78 -17.76
CA SER A 182 1.32 -4.83 -18.45
C SER A 182 0.67 -5.38 -19.73
N LYS A 183 1.19 -6.49 -20.27
CA LYS A 183 0.60 -7.21 -21.41
C LYS A 183 -0.54 -8.14 -20.99
N ASN A 184 -0.62 -8.49 -19.70
CA ASN A 184 -1.73 -9.27 -19.17
C ASN A 184 -3.02 -8.43 -19.20
N PRO A 185 -4.04 -8.83 -19.99
CA PRO A 185 -5.28 -8.05 -20.12
C PRO A 185 -6.10 -7.99 -18.82
N THR A 186 -5.84 -8.87 -17.85
CA THR A 186 -6.53 -8.84 -16.55
C THR A 186 -5.85 -7.88 -15.57
N LYS A 187 -4.63 -7.41 -15.85
CA LYS A 187 -3.95 -6.42 -15.01
C LYS A 187 -4.60 -5.05 -15.18
N ARG A 188 -5.10 -4.51 -14.07
CA ARG A 188 -5.71 -3.17 -14.02
C ARG A 188 -4.67 -2.13 -13.59
N VAL A 189 -4.04 -1.49 -14.57
CA VAL A 189 -3.13 -0.36 -14.30
C VAL A 189 -3.95 0.88 -13.93
N LEU A 190 -3.66 1.47 -12.77
CA LEU A 190 -4.32 2.71 -12.34
C LEU A 190 -3.68 3.91 -13.05
N GLU A 191 -4.50 4.76 -13.66
CA GLU A 191 -4.09 6.09 -14.13
C GLU A 191 -3.60 6.96 -12.95
N CYS A 192 -2.79 7.99 -13.22
CA CYS A 192 -2.20 8.83 -12.18
C CYS A 192 -3.22 9.37 -11.15
N SER A 193 -4.36 9.90 -11.61
CA SER A 193 -5.43 10.40 -10.73
C SER A 193 -5.96 9.33 -9.78
N LYS A 194 -6.27 8.15 -10.32
CA LYS A 194 -6.76 6.99 -9.56
C LYS A 194 -5.70 6.46 -8.60
N LEU A 195 -4.43 6.45 -9.00
CA LEU A 195 -3.33 5.98 -8.15
C LEU A 195 -3.07 6.92 -6.97
N VAL A 196 -3.03 8.24 -7.22
CA VAL A 196 -2.88 9.24 -6.15
C VAL A 196 -4.06 9.14 -5.18
N ARG A 197 -5.29 9.05 -5.68
CA ARG A 197 -6.47 8.81 -4.83
C ARG A 197 -6.36 7.50 -4.05
N TRP A 198 -5.90 6.43 -4.69
CA TRP A 198 -5.75 5.12 -4.06
C TRP A 198 -4.77 5.16 -2.88
N TRP A 199 -3.60 5.81 -3.06
CA TRP A 199 -2.63 6.01 -1.98
C TRP A 199 -3.18 6.88 -0.84
N LYS A 200 -3.83 8.01 -1.16
CA LYS A 200 -4.50 8.85 -0.15
C LYS A 200 -5.48 8.03 0.67
N SER A 201 -6.31 7.22 0.00
CA SER A 201 -7.30 6.35 0.65
C SER A 201 -6.68 5.30 1.56
N ILE A 202 -5.57 4.67 1.18
CA ILE A 202 -4.88 3.67 2.03
C ILE A 202 -4.30 4.34 3.27
N LEU A 203 -3.56 5.43 3.11
CA LEU A 203 -2.97 6.15 4.24
C LEU A 203 -4.07 6.64 5.18
N GLN A 204 -5.15 7.20 4.63
CA GLN A 204 -6.31 7.63 5.41
C GLN A 204 -6.93 6.49 6.22
N GLN A 205 -7.17 5.32 5.63
CA GLN A 205 -7.76 4.18 6.34
C GLN A 205 -6.89 3.68 7.51
N ASN A 206 -5.56 3.85 7.42
CA ASN A 206 -4.65 3.39 8.46
C ASN A 206 -4.47 4.40 9.59
N PHE A 207 -4.55 5.71 9.30
CA PHE A 207 -4.14 6.76 10.24
C PHE A 207 -5.27 7.71 10.66
N VAL A 208 -6.35 7.81 9.88
CA VAL A 208 -7.54 8.59 10.26
C VAL A 208 -8.49 7.69 11.05
N SER A 209 -8.65 7.99 12.34
CA SER A 209 -9.69 7.41 13.19
C SER A 209 -10.66 8.49 13.63
N ALA A 210 -11.93 8.11 13.87
CA ALA A 210 -12.91 8.99 14.49
C ALA A 210 -12.42 9.54 15.86
N ASP A 211 -11.53 8.79 16.51
CA ASP A 211 -10.79 9.23 17.68
C ASP A 211 -9.42 9.78 17.25
N ALA A 212 -9.40 11.01 16.75
CA ALA A 212 -8.19 11.68 16.23
C ALA A 212 -7.09 11.87 17.29
N GLN A 213 -7.45 11.79 18.59
CA GLN A 213 -6.49 11.84 19.69
C GLN A 213 -5.75 10.51 19.93
N ALA A 214 -6.27 9.39 19.42
CA ALA A 214 -5.71 8.07 19.72
C ALA A 214 -4.38 7.76 19.01
N LYS A 215 -4.09 8.39 17.85
CA LYS A 215 -2.92 8.03 17.00
C LYS A 215 -1.86 9.11 16.81
N ASN A 216 -2.03 10.33 17.34
CA ASN A 216 -1.08 11.45 17.23
C ASN A 216 -0.37 11.52 15.86
N ALA A 217 -1.18 11.44 14.79
CA ALA A 217 -0.72 11.29 13.42
C ALA A 217 -1.13 12.49 12.58
N ARG A 218 -0.28 12.86 11.61
CA ARG A 218 -0.54 13.94 10.65
C ARG A 218 -0.12 13.51 9.26
N GLY A 219 -0.91 13.88 8.27
CA GLY A 219 -0.68 13.55 6.86
C GLY A 219 -0.51 14.79 6.01
N TRP A 220 0.34 14.70 4.99
CA TRP A 220 0.44 15.69 3.92
C TRP A 220 0.31 14.99 2.58
N PHE A 221 -0.37 15.65 1.64
CA PHE A 221 -0.37 15.24 0.24
C PHE A 221 -0.16 16.45 -0.66
N PHE A 222 0.66 16.26 -1.69
CA PHE A 222 1.01 17.32 -2.63
C PHE A 222 1.03 16.79 -4.06
N ILE A 223 0.54 17.62 -4.98
CA ILE A 223 0.63 17.37 -6.42
C ILE A 223 1.35 18.59 -7.01
N PRO A 224 2.62 18.46 -7.44
CA PRO A 224 3.35 19.58 -8.03
C PRO A 224 2.57 20.21 -9.19
N GLY A 225 2.55 21.54 -9.24
CA GLY A 225 1.84 22.31 -10.27
C GLY A 225 0.37 22.58 -9.96
N VAL A 226 -0.19 21.97 -8.91
CA VAL A 226 -1.54 22.27 -8.44
C VAL A 226 -1.46 23.22 -7.25
N THR A 227 -2.20 24.33 -7.30
CA THR A 227 -2.00 25.45 -6.37
C THR A 227 -2.78 25.34 -5.07
N ASN A 228 -3.90 24.61 -5.07
CA ASN A 228 -4.79 24.53 -3.92
C ASN A 228 -5.43 23.15 -3.78
N GLU A 229 -5.86 22.85 -2.56
CA GLU A 229 -6.42 21.55 -2.18
C GLU A 229 -7.66 21.18 -3.00
N ARG A 230 -8.57 22.15 -3.23
CA ARG A 230 -9.81 21.91 -3.97
C ARG A 230 -9.52 21.43 -5.39
N SER A 231 -8.57 22.08 -6.07
CA SER A 231 -8.15 21.70 -7.42
C SER A 231 -7.47 20.33 -7.42
N ALA A 232 -6.66 20.04 -6.40
CA ALA A 232 -6.02 18.74 -6.24
C ALA A 232 -7.05 17.62 -6.05
N ARG A 233 -8.05 17.82 -5.17
CA ARG A 233 -9.15 16.88 -4.95
C ARG A 233 -9.97 16.66 -6.22
N MET A 234 -10.29 17.72 -6.96
CA MET A 234 -10.97 17.61 -8.26
C MET A 234 -10.14 16.80 -9.26
N LEU A 235 -8.82 17.06 -9.36
CA LEU A 235 -7.91 16.38 -10.27
C LEU A 235 -7.84 14.85 -10.02
N ILE A 236 -7.87 14.44 -8.75
CA ILE A 236 -7.85 13.02 -8.37
C ILE A 236 -9.26 12.42 -8.20
N ASN A 237 -10.30 13.20 -8.52
CA ASN A 237 -11.72 12.87 -8.34
C ASN A 237 -12.08 12.47 -6.89
N ASP A 238 -11.43 13.07 -5.89
CA ASP A 238 -11.65 12.79 -4.47
C ASP A 238 -12.60 13.80 -3.82
N MET A 239 -13.82 13.83 -4.36
CA MET A 239 -14.92 14.62 -3.82
C MET A 239 -15.57 13.86 -2.66
N VAL A 240 -15.64 14.49 -1.50
CA VAL A 240 -16.18 13.93 -0.26
C VAL A 240 -17.28 14.85 0.29
N SER A 241 -18.14 14.33 1.18
CA SER A 241 -19.12 15.18 1.86
C SER A 241 -18.44 16.14 2.83
N ASP A 242 -19.08 17.27 3.14
CA ASP A 242 -18.55 18.27 4.08
C ASP A 242 -18.17 17.68 5.45
N GLU A 243 -18.92 16.69 5.94
CA GLU A 243 -18.64 16.00 7.20
C GLU A 243 -17.37 15.13 7.12
N THR A 244 -17.21 14.40 6.01
CA THR A 244 -16.02 13.59 5.75
C THR A 244 -14.80 14.47 5.54
N GLU A 245 -14.96 15.59 4.83
CA GLU A 245 -13.91 16.56 4.61
C GLU A 245 -13.41 17.16 5.93
N LYS A 246 -14.32 17.52 6.85
CA LYS A 246 -13.95 18.01 8.19
C LYS A 246 -13.12 16.99 8.98
N LEU A 247 -13.46 15.71 8.90
CA LEU A 247 -12.68 14.66 9.56
C LEU A 247 -11.32 14.47 8.89
N GLU A 248 -11.29 14.45 7.56
CA GLU A 248 -10.05 14.35 6.80
C GLU A 248 -9.11 15.52 7.07
N ASN A 249 -9.63 16.74 7.15
CA ASN A 249 -8.85 17.97 7.36
C ASN A 249 -8.24 18.06 8.78
N GLN A 250 -8.66 17.21 9.72
CA GLN A 250 -7.97 17.05 11.01
C GLN A 250 -6.63 16.31 10.85
N PHE A 251 -6.50 15.51 9.79
CA PHE A 251 -5.32 14.69 9.52
C PHE A 251 -4.51 15.20 8.32
N TRP A 252 -5.17 15.39 7.18
CA TRP A 252 -4.58 15.82 5.92
C TRP A 252 -4.38 17.33 5.89
N LYS A 253 -3.15 17.74 5.56
CA LYS A 253 -2.82 19.08 5.10
C LYS A 253 -2.35 19.00 3.65
N TYR A 254 -2.98 19.77 2.76
CA TYR A 254 -2.48 19.90 1.41
C TYR A 254 -1.14 20.66 1.39
N GLY A 255 -0.17 20.15 0.63
CA GLY A 255 1.20 20.65 0.61
C GLY A 255 2.18 19.64 1.18
N TYR A 256 3.26 20.15 1.78
CA TYR A 256 4.38 19.37 2.31
C TYR A 256 4.71 19.77 3.75
N PRO A 257 5.48 18.95 4.51
CA PRO A 257 5.78 19.21 5.92
C PRO A 257 6.91 20.23 6.16
N TYR A 258 7.37 20.91 5.11
CA TYR A 258 8.51 21.85 5.16
C TYR A 258 8.02 23.29 4.99
N PHE A 259 8.78 24.26 5.51
CA PHE A 259 8.49 25.67 5.24
C PHE A 259 9.07 26.10 3.90
N ASP A 260 8.29 26.87 3.15
CA ASP A 260 8.64 27.42 1.83
C ASP A 260 10.02 28.09 1.79
N THR A 261 10.41 28.78 2.87
CA THR A 261 11.64 29.58 2.97
C THR A 261 12.87 28.77 3.39
N GLN A 262 12.71 27.50 3.79
CA GLN A 262 13.84 26.65 4.12
C GLN A 262 14.61 26.28 2.84
N LYS A 263 15.91 26.02 2.97
CA LYS A 263 16.71 25.43 1.89
C LYS A 263 16.22 24.02 1.61
N ALA A 264 15.92 23.72 0.35
CA ALA A 264 15.37 22.44 -0.06
C ALA A 264 16.29 21.26 0.32
N ILE A 265 17.60 21.43 0.12
CA ILE A 265 18.61 20.41 0.40
C ILE A 265 18.71 20.02 1.89
N ASP A 266 18.31 20.91 2.79
CA ASP A 266 18.43 20.73 4.24
C ASP A 266 17.23 19.98 4.83
N VAL A 267 16.10 19.91 4.12
CA VAL A 267 14.83 19.42 4.69
C VAL A 267 14.14 18.35 3.86
N ILE A 268 14.35 18.32 2.54
CA ILE A 268 13.71 17.34 1.67
C ILE A 268 14.55 16.06 1.62
N PRO A 269 14.01 14.91 2.07
CA PRO A 269 14.77 13.66 2.13
C PRO A 269 15.02 13.08 0.73
N ARG A 270 16.20 12.49 0.58
CA ARG A 270 16.68 11.84 -0.64
C ARG A 270 16.53 10.32 -0.51
N PHE A 271 15.57 9.76 -1.22
CA PHE A 271 15.41 8.31 -1.38
C PHE A 271 15.96 7.83 -2.74
N GLU A 272 16.28 6.55 -2.85
CA GLU A 272 16.65 5.93 -4.12
C GLU A 272 15.48 5.94 -5.12
N ASP A 273 15.79 6.08 -6.41
CA ASP A 273 14.84 6.11 -7.54
C ASP A 273 13.66 7.11 -7.47
N ASP A 274 13.64 7.98 -6.47
CA ASP A 274 12.60 8.98 -6.27
C ASP A 274 12.80 10.25 -7.12
N ALA A 275 11.71 10.82 -7.62
CA ALA A 275 11.75 12.02 -8.44
C ALA A 275 12.34 13.22 -7.68
N LYS A 276 11.95 13.45 -6.41
CA LYS A 276 12.44 14.61 -5.65
C LYS A 276 13.95 14.50 -5.39
N SER A 277 14.46 13.29 -5.20
CA SER A 277 15.89 13.04 -5.08
C SER A 277 16.65 13.35 -6.37
N ARG A 278 16.10 12.98 -7.54
CA ARG A 278 16.71 13.32 -8.84
C ARG A 278 16.83 14.83 -9.02
N TRP A 279 15.77 15.58 -8.72
CA TRP A 279 15.79 17.04 -8.79
C TRP A 279 16.74 17.69 -7.78
N LEU A 280 16.84 17.15 -6.56
CA LEU A 280 17.74 17.67 -5.53
C LEU A 280 19.22 17.47 -5.87
N ARG A 281 19.60 16.43 -6.63
CA ARG A 281 21.00 16.18 -7.01
C ARG A 281 21.58 17.29 -7.89
N SER A 282 20.72 17.94 -8.67
CA SER A 282 21.09 19.05 -9.56
C SER A 282 20.65 20.41 -9.04
N ALA A 283 20.10 20.47 -7.82
CA ALA A 283 19.62 21.71 -7.24
C ALA A 283 20.77 22.58 -6.72
N GLU A 284 20.66 23.89 -6.89
CA GLU A 284 21.57 24.85 -6.27
C GLU A 284 21.39 24.87 -4.74
N ASP A 285 22.48 25.07 -3.99
CA ASP A 285 22.46 25.03 -2.52
C ASP A 285 21.58 26.11 -1.87
N SER A 286 21.30 27.20 -2.59
CA SER A 286 20.43 28.29 -2.14
C SER A 286 18.95 28.07 -2.42
N LEU A 287 18.60 27.03 -3.18
CA LEU A 287 17.23 26.81 -3.64
C LEU A 287 16.28 26.61 -2.45
N THR A 288 15.26 27.45 -2.35
CA THR A 288 14.23 27.31 -1.31
C THR A 288 13.29 26.14 -1.62
N VAL A 289 12.59 25.63 -0.61
CA VAL A 289 11.57 24.57 -0.79
C VAL A 289 10.51 24.99 -1.81
N LYS A 290 10.07 26.26 -1.76
CA LYS A 290 9.07 26.77 -2.69
C LYS A 290 9.57 26.77 -4.14
N GLU A 291 10.77 27.28 -4.36
CA GLU A 291 11.39 27.30 -5.70
C GLU A 291 11.66 25.88 -6.19
N PHE A 292 12.10 24.97 -5.30
CA PHE A 292 12.28 23.56 -5.62
C PHE A 292 11.00 22.93 -6.17
N TRP A 293 9.87 23.05 -5.45
CA TRP A 293 8.61 22.47 -5.91
C TRP A 293 8.05 23.15 -7.16
N TYR A 294 8.35 24.44 -7.35
CA TYR A 294 8.07 25.14 -8.60
C TYR A 294 8.87 24.55 -9.77
N LEU A 295 10.17 24.27 -9.61
CA LEU A 295 10.98 23.64 -10.65
C LEU A 295 10.51 22.21 -10.96
N VAL A 296 10.24 21.41 -9.91
CA VAL A 296 9.71 20.05 -10.06
C VAL A 296 8.40 20.05 -10.85
N SER A 297 7.51 21.02 -10.66
CA SER A 297 6.24 21.05 -11.40
C SER A 297 6.37 21.37 -12.89
N HIS A 298 7.53 21.82 -13.36
CA HIS A 298 7.76 22.19 -14.76
C HIS A 298 8.62 21.17 -15.51
N GLY A 299 9.06 20.09 -14.87
CA GLY A 299 10.00 19.15 -15.49
C GLY A 299 9.73 17.68 -15.22
N GLY A 300 10.43 16.84 -15.99
CA GLY A 300 10.51 15.40 -15.78
C GLY A 300 9.15 14.72 -15.77
N GLU A 301 8.82 14.08 -14.65
CA GLU A 301 7.60 13.30 -14.45
C GLU A 301 6.31 14.12 -14.28
N PHE A 302 6.43 15.45 -14.26
CA PHE A 302 5.34 16.39 -14.02
C PHE A 302 5.06 17.30 -15.22
N ALA A 303 5.75 17.06 -16.34
CA ALA A 303 5.54 17.80 -17.58
C ALA A 303 4.34 17.27 -18.38
N GLY A 304 3.61 18.18 -19.02
CA GLY A 304 2.47 17.85 -19.90
C GLY A 304 1.22 17.42 -19.12
N SER A 305 0.56 16.34 -19.56
CA SER A 305 -0.64 15.79 -18.91
C SER A 305 -0.35 14.77 -17.81
N GLN A 306 0.93 14.44 -17.60
CA GLN A 306 1.34 13.52 -16.55
C GLN A 306 1.56 14.28 -15.25
N PHE A 307 0.99 13.76 -14.17
CA PHE A 307 1.28 14.23 -12.82
C PHE A 307 1.51 13.03 -11.90
N ALA A 308 2.14 13.29 -10.77
CA ALA A 308 2.33 12.33 -9.68
C ALA A 308 2.07 13.01 -8.35
N GLY A 309 1.74 12.23 -7.33
CA GLY A 309 1.48 12.70 -5.98
C GLY A 309 2.61 12.36 -5.03
N PHE A 310 2.86 13.22 -4.06
CA PHE A 310 3.71 12.91 -2.92
C PHE A 310 2.88 12.85 -1.65
N PHE A 311 3.21 11.90 -0.79
CA PHE A 311 2.57 11.72 0.51
C PHE A 311 3.60 11.64 1.62
N TRP A 312 3.24 12.23 2.75
CA TRP A 312 3.95 12.13 4.01
C TRP A 312 2.95 11.80 5.10
N VAL A 313 3.26 10.84 5.96
CA VAL A 313 2.54 10.63 7.21
C VAL A 313 3.55 10.61 8.33
N GLU A 314 3.32 11.37 9.39
CA GLU A 314 4.10 11.34 10.62
C GLU A 314 3.20 10.84 11.75
N VAL A 315 3.67 9.81 12.46
CA VAL A 315 3.02 9.24 13.64
C VAL A 315 3.95 9.42 14.82
N LYS A 316 3.47 10.02 15.91
CA LYS A 316 4.25 10.23 17.13
C LYS A 316 3.80 9.29 18.23
N SER A 317 4.75 8.68 18.93
CA SER A 317 4.45 7.89 20.12
C SER A 317 3.99 8.80 21.26
N ASN A 318 2.96 8.38 21.98
CA ASN A 318 2.46 9.06 23.18
C ASN A 318 3.22 8.63 24.45
N ASP A 319 4.24 7.77 24.33
CA ASP A 319 4.88 7.11 25.47
C ASP A 319 5.83 8.06 26.24
N SER A 320 5.36 8.58 27.37
CA SER A 320 6.05 9.48 28.29
C SER A 320 6.90 8.74 29.34
N ARG A 321 7.41 7.55 29.03
CA ARG A 321 8.31 6.79 29.93
C ARG A 321 9.68 7.43 30.07
N GLN A 322 10.11 7.62 31.31
CA GLN A 322 11.48 7.99 31.70
C GLN A 322 12.51 7.02 31.14
N THR A 323 13.63 7.58 30.72
CA THR A 323 14.81 6.90 30.16
C THR A 323 15.35 5.88 31.16
N LEU A 324 15.17 4.59 30.89
CA LEU A 324 16.03 3.56 31.46
C LEU A 324 17.10 3.27 30.41
N GLU A 325 18.32 3.71 30.70
CA GLU A 325 19.51 3.41 29.91
C GLU A 325 19.77 1.90 29.96
N GLN A 326 19.33 1.17 28.94
CA GLN A 326 19.82 -0.17 28.66
C GLN A 326 20.35 -0.18 27.23
N GLY A 327 21.59 -0.64 27.08
CA GLY A 327 22.31 -0.65 25.81
C GLY A 327 21.51 -1.35 24.72
N HIS A 328 21.17 -0.61 23.67
CA HIS A 328 20.61 -1.18 22.46
C HIS A 328 21.69 -2.03 21.79
N SER A 329 21.52 -3.35 21.74
CA SER A 329 22.32 -4.18 20.85
C SER A 329 21.83 -3.95 19.40
N GLU A 330 22.75 -3.76 18.46
CA GLU A 330 22.44 -3.65 17.01
C GLU A 330 21.64 -4.86 16.50
N ASP A 331 21.76 -6.01 17.18
CA ASP A 331 21.05 -7.26 16.87
C ASP A 331 19.54 -7.25 17.23
N SER A 332 19.06 -6.25 17.98
CA SER A 332 17.68 -6.21 18.50
C SER A 332 16.66 -5.52 17.57
N ILE A 333 17.07 -5.18 16.34
CA ILE A 333 16.22 -4.41 15.42
C ILE A 333 15.23 -5.31 14.67
N GLU A 334 14.07 -5.53 15.29
CA GLU A 334 12.87 -6.22 14.80
C GLU A 334 13.11 -7.47 13.93
N GLU A 335 12.74 -8.64 14.45
CA GLU A 335 12.63 -9.85 13.63
C GLU A 335 11.56 -9.65 12.54
N ILE A 336 12.00 -9.33 11.32
CA ILE A 336 11.13 -9.21 10.14
C ILE A 336 10.44 -10.55 9.83
N GLY A 337 11.13 -11.66 10.08
CA GLY A 337 10.77 -12.97 9.52
C GLY A 337 10.99 -12.99 8.01
N GLY A 338 11.46 -14.10 7.46
CA GLY A 338 11.98 -14.14 6.09
C GLY A 338 13.49 -14.36 6.01
N LEU A 339 14.09 -14.00 4.88
CA LEU A 339 15.53 -14.09 4.65
C LEU A 339 16.20 -12.75 4.86
N VAL A 340 17.28 -12.74 5.64
CA VAL A 340 18.17 -11.59 5.80
C VAL A 340 19.46 -11.88 5.03
N ILE A 341 19.76 -11.05 4.05
CA ILE A 341 20.90 -11.22 3.13
C ILE A 341 21.72 -9.92 3.05
N ASP A 342 22.88 -9.97 2.40
CA ASP A 342 23.67 -8.78 2.12
C ASP A 342 23.09 -7.98 0.93
N ALA A 343 23.55 -6.74 0.76
CA ALA A 343 23.06 -5.82 -0.26
C ALA A 343 23.32 -6.31 -1.70
N LEU A 344 24.47 -6.96 -1.97
CA LEU A 344 24.80 -7.45 -3.32
C LEU A 344 23.89 -8.61 -3.71
N THR A 345 23.64 -9.51 -2.76
CA THR A 345 22.69 -10.61 -2.95
C THR A 345 21.26 -10.07 -3.13
N TYR A 346 20.88 -9.00 -2.43
CA TYR A 346 19.57 -8.37 -2.58
C TYR A 346 19.37 -7.80 -3.98
N ASP A 347 20.35 -7.03 -4.46
CA ASP A 347 20.31 -6.47 -5.82
C ASP A 347 20.29 -7.57 -6.89
N SER A 348 21.02 -8.66 -6.66
CA SER A 348 21.02 -9.83 -7.54
C SER A 348 19.66 -10.51 -7.57
N ALA A 349 19.01 -10.68 -6.40
CA ALA A 349 17.67 -11.21 -6.30
C ALA A 349 16.66 -10.31 -7.02
N LEU A 350 16.71 -8.99 -6.81
CA LEU A 350 15.84 -8.05 -7.50
C LEU A 350 16.01 -8.14 -9.03
N ARG A 351 17.25 -8.20 -9.54
CA ARG A 351 17.51 -8.39 -10.98
C ARG A 351 16.94 -9.70 -11.51
N VAL A 352 17.15 -10.80 -10.79
CA VAL A 352 16.58 -12.11 -11.14
C VAL A 352 15.07 -12.03 -11.30
N LEU A 353 14.36 -11.33 -10.40
CA LEU A 353 12.92 -11.11 -10.52
C LEU A 353 12.57 -10.26 -11.75
N LEU A 354 13.29 -9.17 -11.98
CA LEU A 354 13.03 -8.24 -13.08
C LEU A 354 13.26 -8.89 -14.45
N ASP A 355 14.10 -9.91 -14.53
CA ASP A 355 14.34 -10.71 -15.75
C ASP A 355 13.26 -11.77 -16.01
N GLN A 356 12.33 -11.98 -15.07
CA GLN A 356 11.23 -12.95 -15.23
C GLN A 356 10.14 -12.43 -16.17
N ASN A 357 9.29 -13.34 -16.67
CA ASN A 357 8.19 -13.00 -17.58
C ASN A 357 6.81 -13.20 -16.92
N PHE A 358 6.00 -12.14 -16.88
CA PHE A 358 4.63 -12.15 -16.36
C PHE A 358 3.57 -11.76 -17.41
N GLU A 359 3.84 -11.94 -18.70
CA GLU A 359 2.93 -11.63 -19.81
C GLU A 359 1.65 -12.48 -19.85
N SER A 360 1.78 -13.79 -19.59
CA SER A 360 0.66 -14.75 -19.55
C SER A 360 0.66 -15.56 -18.24
N GLU A 361 -0.47 -16.20 -17.92
CA GLU A 361 -0.62 -17.01 -16.69
C GLU A 361 0.43 -18.12 -16.63
N ASP A 362 0.64 -18.84 -17.73
CA ASP A 362 1.68 -19.88 -17.83
C ASP A 362 3.09 -19.32 -17.61
N ALA A 363 3.39 -18.14 -18.17
CA ALA A 363 4.67 -17.49 -17.97
C ALA A 363 4.84 -17.08 -16.49
N ALA A 364 3.81 -16.49 -15.89
CA ALA A 364 3.81 -16.07 -14.49
C ALA A 364 3.96 -17.25 -13.52
N ILE A 365 3.32 -18.40 -13.79
CA ILE A 365 3.51 -19.64 -13.02
C ILE A 365 4.95 -20.13 -13.12
N LYS A 366 5.54 -20.16 -14.33
CA LYS A 366 6.93 -20.59 -14.53
C LYS A 366 7.91 -19.65 -13.83
N SER A 367 7.71 -18.35 -13.98
CA SER A 367 8.49 -17.28 -13.34
C SER A 367 8.39 -17.35 -11.81
N THR A 368 7.21 -17.61 -11.27
CA THR A 368 7.00 -17.79 -9.83
C THR A 368 7.71 -19.03 -9.32
N LEU A 369 7.65 -20.14 -10.05
CA LEU A 369 8.37 -21.36 -9.69
C LEU A 369 9.89 -21.14 -9.73
N PHE A 370 10.40 -20.41 -10.72
CA PHE A 370 11.81 -20.04 -10.80
C PHE A 370 12.22 -19.19 -9.60
N TRP A 371 11.47 -18.12 -9.32
CA TRP A 371 11.69 -17.25 -8.15
C TRP A 371 11.70 -18.04 -6.84
N LYS A 372 10.71 -18.91 -6.64
CA LYS A 372 10.62 -19.78 -5.46
C LYS A 372 11.87 -20.63 -5.29
N ARG A 373 12.33 -21.30 -6.36
CA ARG A 373 13.57 -22.11 -6.33
C ARG A 373 14.79 -21.26 -5.99
N TYR A 374 14.90 -20.09 -6.60
CA TYR A 374 15.98 -19.14 -6.32
C TYR A 374 15.96 -18.71 -4.84
N PHE A 375 14.80 -18.33 -4.31
CA PHE A 375 14.62 -17.95 -2.90
C PHE A 375 14.97 -19.10 -1.94
N THR A 376 14.54 -20.34 -2.24
CA THR A 376 14.92 -21.51 -1.44
C THR A 376 16.42 -21.77 -1.47
N ASN A 377 17.09 -21.59 -2.61
CA ASN A 377 18.55 -21.76 -2.69
C ASN A 377 19.31 -20.68 -1.90
N LEU A 378 18.77 -19.45 -1.83
CA LEU A 378 19.31 -18.42 -0.94
C LEU A 378 19.18 -18.84 0.54
N HIS A 379 18.04 -19.44 0.90
CA HIS A 379 17.79 -19.93 2.25
C HIS A 379 18.78 -21.00 2.67
N ASP A 380 19.09 -21.99 1.83
CA ASP A 380 19.96 -23.10 2.21
C ASP A 380 21.41 -22.66 2.49
N GLY A 381 21.80 -21.45 2.09
CA GLY A 381 23.05 -20.79 2.48
C GLY A 381 22.98 -19.93 3.76
N THR A 382 21.80 -19.74 4.36
CA THR A 382 21.55 -18.85 5.50
C THR A 382 20.76 -19.55 6.62
N VAL A 383 21.25 -19.49 7.86
CA VAL A 383 20.58 -20.12 9.01
C VAL A 383 19.37 -19.25 9.44
N SER A 384 18.19 -19.45 8.85
CA SER A 384 16.94 -18.76 9.25
C SER A 384 15.76 -19.73 9.25
N THR A 385 15.13 -19.97 10.40
CA THR A 385 13.88 -20.75 10.47
C THR A 385 12.66 -19.86 10.19
N GLY A 386 11.83 -20.23 9.20
CA GLY A 386 10.58 -19.52 8.88
C GLY A 386 10.70 -18.43 7.81
N SER A 387 11.49 -18.70 6.76
CA SER A 387 11.73 -17.80 5.63
C SER A 387 10.53 -17.53 4.72
N THR A 388 9.55 -18.44 4.72
CA THR A 388 8.27 -18.28 4.04
C THR A 388 7.14 -18.67 4.98
N LEU A 389 5.98 -18.06 4.78
CA LEU A 389 4.79 -18.37 5.56
C LEU A 389 3.60 -18.58 4.64
N SER A 390 3.06 -19.79 4.63
CA SER A 390 1.82 -20.10 3.92
C SER A 390 0.62 -19.92 4.85
N VAL A 391 -0.41 -19.25 4.35
CA VAL A 391 -1.57 -18.83 5.13
C VAL A 391 -2.85 -19.12 4.35
N LEU A 392 -3.75 -19.87 4.99
CA LEU A 392 -5.13 -20.03 4.51
C LEU A 392 -5.96 -18.84 5.03
N VAL A 393 -6.48 -18.06 4.12
CA VAL A 393 -7.47 -17.01 4.36
C VAL A 393 -8.83 -17.60 4.04
N ASP A 394 -9.75 -17.54 4.99
CA ASP A 394 -11.16 -17.86 4.78
C ASP A 394 -12.00 -16.82 5.50
N ASN A 395 -12.49 -15.84 4.75
CA ASN A 395 -13.13 -14.66 5.29
C ASN A 395 -14.45 -14.36 4.54
N PRO A 396 -15.61 -14.70 5.13
CA PRO A 396 -16.90 -14.63 4.44
C PRO A 396 -17.46 -13.20 4.27
N MET A 397 -16.69 -12.12 4.53
CA MET A 397 -17.15 -10.72 4.41
C MET A 397 -17.67 -10.31 3.03
N ILE A 398 -17.54 -11.17 2.01
CA ILE A 398 -17.99 -10.99 0.62
C ILE A 398 -19.49 -10.63 0.46
N LYS A 399 -20.39 -10.99 1.38
CA LYS A 399 -21.83 -10.70 1.16
C LYS A 399 -22.27 -9.25 1.44
N ARG A 400 -21.57 -8.49 2.29
CA ARG A 400 -22.04 -7.14 2.69
C ARG A 400 -21.41 -6.00 1.89
N GLU A 401 -20.13 -6.10 1.55
CA GLU A 401 -19.40 -5.03 0.84
C GLU A 401 -19.74 -5.00 -0.67
N ILE A 402 -19.84 -6.17 -1.31
CA ILE A 402 -20.19 -6.27 -2.74
C ILE A 402 -21.61 -5.77 -2.98
N GLN A 403 -22.54 -6.04 -2.05
CA GLN A 403 -23.90 -5.55 -2.15
C GLN A 403 -23.97 -4.02 -2.00
N ARG A 404 -23.14 -3.41 -1.13
CA ARG A 404 -23.00 -1.94 -1.02
C ARG A 404 -22.34 -1.30 -2.25
N GLN A 405 -21.35 -1.95 -2.85
CA GLN A 405 -20.68 -1.45 -4.05
C GLN A 405 -21.56 -1.59 -5.30
N GLN A 406 -22.43 -2.61 -5.37
CA GLN A 406 -23.41 -2.77 -6.44
C GLN A 406 -24.60 -1.81 -6.31
N THR A 407 -25.04 -1.45 -5.11
CA THR A 407 -26.13 -0.47 -4.91
C THR A 407 -25.73 0.98 -5.18
N ASN A 408 -24.44 1.30 -5.27
CA ASN A 408 -23.94 2.63 -5.66
C ASN A 408 -23.82 2.83 -7.17
N ILE A 409 -24.21 1.83 -7.97
CA ILE A 409 -24.56 2.06 -9.37
C ILE A 409 -26.01 2.55 -9.37
N ILE A 410 -26.19 3.86 -9.25
CA ILE A 410 -27.44 4.49 -9.73
C ILE A 410 -27.58 4.01 -11.17
N PRO A 411 -28.69 3.33 -11.56
CA PRO A 411 -28.90 3.01 -12.95
C PRO A 411 -29.00 4.34 -13.69
N ILE A 412 -27.95 4.67 -14.45
CA ILE A 412 -28.02 5.70 -15.47
C ILE A 412 -29.05 5.17 -16.46
N ASN A 413 -30.28 5.64 -16.32
CA ASN A 413 -31.34 5.39 -17.29
C ASN A 413 -30.81 5.88 -18.65
N ASN A 414 -30.48 4.91 -19.51
CA ASN A 414 -30.23 5.17 -20.91
C ASN A 414 -31.52 5.71 -21.54
N LEU A 415 -31.51 7.03 -21.77
CA LEU A 415 -32.26 7.81 -22.75
C LEU A 415 -33.25 7.04 -23.65
N GLN A 416 -34.55 7.34 -23.54
CA GLN A 416 -35.44 7.52 -24.70
C GLN A 416 -36.60 8.48 -24.35
N MET A 417 -36.45 9.78 -24.64
CA MET A 417 -37.63 10.61 -24.94
C MET A 417 -38.11 10.22 -26.33
N SER A 418 -39.12 9.34 -26.36
CA SER A 418 -39.88 9.05 -27.57
C SER A 418 -40.77 10.26 -27.90
N ILE A 419 -40.27 11.17 -28.73
CA ILE A 419 -41.14 12.15 -29.40
C ILE A 419 -41.97 11.37 -30.42
N LYS A 420 -43.17 10.93 -30.01
CA LYS A 420 -44.18 10.40 -30.92
C LYS A 420 -44.64 11.53 -31.84
N ARG A 421 -44.10 11.58 -33.06
CA ARG A 421 -44.73 12.29 -34.18
C ARG A 421 -46.05 11.59 -34.50
N LYS A 422 -47.17 12.30 -34.30
CA LYS A 422 -48.50 11.85 -34.72
C LYS A 422 -48.62 12.03 -36.23
N ALA A 423 -48.88 10.95 -36.96
CA ALA A 423 -49.12 10.98 -38.40
C ALA A 423 -50.51 11.59 -38.73
N PRO A 424 -50.71 12.12 -39.95
CA PRO A 424 -51.88 12.90 -40.31
C PRO A 424 -52.95 12.04 -40.98
N SER A 425 -54.05 11.76 -40.29
CA SER A 425 -55.35 11.44 -40.89
C SER A 425 -56.38 11.24 -39.79
N ASP A 426 -57.21 12.24 -39.54
CA ASP A 426 -58.64 12.07 -39.26
C ASP A 426 -59.28 13.46 -39.15
N VAL A 427 -59.64 13.96 -40.33
CA VAL A 427 -60.56 15.08 -40.47
C VAL A 427 -61.96 14.52 -40.21
N LYS A 428 -62.51 14.81 -39.03
CA LYS A 428 -63.97 14.96 -38.87
C LYS A 428 -64.28 16.19 -38.03
N THR A 429 -64.78 17.16 -38.77
CA THR A 429 -65.52 18.37 -38.41
C THR A 429 -66.40 18.26 -37.16
N SER A 430 -66.24 19.21 -36.23
CA SER A 430 -67.39 19.87 -35.58
C SER A 430 -66.99 21.27 -35.07
N ILE A 431 -67.86 22.21 -35.38
CA ILE A 431 -67.76 23.67 -35.21
C ILE A 431 -67.97 24.06 -33.73
N PRO A 432 -67.32 25.13 -33.22
CA PRO A 432 -67.39 25.52 -31.81
C PRO A 432 -68.60 26.44 -31.49
N PRO A 433 -69.11 26.46 -30.25
CA PRO A 433 -69.83 27.60 -29.71
C PRO A 433 -68.89 28.54 -28.93
N PRO A 434 -69.12 29.87 -28.93
CA PRO A 434 -68.16 30.85 -28.43
C PRO A 434 -68.51 31.46 -27.06
N LEU A 435 -67.50 32.14 -26.47
CA LEU A 435 -67.56 33.20 -25.44
C LEU A 435 -67.96 32.73 -24.03
N ILE A 436 -67.37 33.23 -22.94
CA ILE A 436 -67.46 34.62 -22.44
C ILE A 436 -66.34 34.85 -21.41
N LYS A 437 -65.60 35.96 -21.57
CA LYS A 437 -64.84 36.61 -20.49
C LYS A 437 -65.83 37.35 -19.59
N LYS A 438 -65.74 37.13 -18.28
CA LYS A 438 -66.25 38.08 -17.27
C LYS A 438 -65.08 38.55 -16.41
N SER A 439 -64.67 39.79 -16.63
CA SER A 439 -64.14 40.64 -15.56
C SER A 439 -65.31 41.09 -14.69
N LYS A 440 -65.09 41.20 -13.38
CA LYS A 440 -65.74 42.22 -12.56
C LYS A 440 -64.87 42.51 -11.35
N ASP A 441 -64.51 43.77 -11.28
CA ASP A 441 -63.93 44.47 -10.14
C ASP A 441 -64.84 44.37 -8.91
N GLY A 442 -64.18 44.44 -7.76
CA GLY A 442 -64.71 44.73 -6.43
C GLY A 442 -63.56 45.25 -5.60
#